data_AF-A0A0J7MPI2-F1
#
_entry.id   AF-A0A0J7MPI2-F1
#
_cell.length_a   1.000
_cell.length_b   1.000
_cell.length_c   1.000
_cell.angle_alpha   90.00
_cell.angle_beta   90.00
_cell.angle_gamma   90.00
#
_symmetry.space_group_name_H-M   'P 1'
#
loop_
_entity.id
_entity.type
_entity.pdbx_description
1 polymer ?
#
loop_
_entity_poly.entity_id
_entity_poly.type
_entity_poly.pdbx_seq_one_letter_code
_entity_poly.pdbx_strand_id
1 'polypeptide(L)'
;MFYFQVQAHNEVGTGPYTKRINISTSDEKPVPLLLTSSRRGMKVLDMDLQTDFAFNEYRSVEIIYSALERKIYWINEMWELISSDLYTGWDYAEIDKHIKITDLDTSAHNLCIDWIIRNLYWIESSNQTSNIMKLDLTLWQQIGIAIYDSIL
;
A
#
# COMPACT_ATOMS: atom_id res chain seq x y z
N MET A 1 12.72 -26.06 11.62
CA MET A 1 13.75 -25.52 10.70
C MET A 1 13.50 -26.12 9.34
N PHE A 2 13.18 -25.32 8.35
CA PHE A 2 12.89 -25.77 7.00
C PHE A 2 14.07 -25.43 6.09
N TYR A 3 14.30 -26.27 5.09
CA TYR A 3 15.25 -25.97 4.03
C TYR A 3 14.64 -26.32 2.69
N PHE A 4 15.03 -25.60 1.65
CA PHE A 4 14.69 -25.97 0.29
C PHE A 4 15.88 -25.75 -0.64
N GLN A 5 15.89 -26.55 -1.71
CA GLN A 5 16.81 -26.47 -2.84
C GLN A 5 15.97 -26.68 -4.09
N VAL A 6 16.27 -25.94 -5.15
CA VAL A 6 15.59 -26.03 -6.44
C VAL A 6 16.55 -26.65 -7.44
N GLN A 7 16.04 -27.42 -8.39
CA GLN A 7 16.81 -28.01 -9.48
C GLN A 7 15.99 -27.91 -10.76
N ALA A 8 16.62 -27.55 -11.87
CA ALA A 8 15.96 -27.55 -13.16
C ALA A 8 16.04 -28.95 -13.79
N HIS A 9 14.93 -29.41 -14.40
CA HIS A 9 14.86 -30.67 -15.13
C HIS A 9 14.34 -30.40 -16.54
N ASN A 10 15.01 -30.98 -17.55
CA ASN A 10 14.58 -30.95 -18.94
C ASN A 10 14.81 -32.32 -19.59
N GLU A 11 14.50 -32.45 -20.88
CA GLU A 11 14.62 -33.70 -21.64
C GLU A 11 16.06 -34.23 -21.74
N VAL A 12 17.07 -33.37 -21.55
CA VAL A 12 18.50 -33.73 -21.58
C VAL A 12 19.00 -34.16 -20.19
N GLY A 13 18.20 -33.94 -19.14
CA GLY A 13 18.48 -34.37 -17.78
C GLY A 13 18.31 -33.27 -16.74
N THR A 14 18.97 -33.45 -15.60
CA THR A 14 18.80 -32.59 -14.43
C THR A 14 20.03 -31.72 -14.20
N GLY A 15 19.84 -30.40 -14.06
CA GLY A 15 20.90 -29.44 -13.73
C GLY A 15 21.37 -29.55 -12.28
N PRO A 16 22.36 -28.78 -11.81
CA PRO A 16 22.76 -28.80 -10.40
C PRO A 16 21.67 -28.22 -9.48
N TYR A 17 21.66 -28.65 -8.22
CA TYR A 17 20.84 -28.00 -7.19
C TYR A 17 21.31 -26.57 -6.92
N THR A 18 20.36 -25.68 -6.60
CA THR A 18 20.68 -24.38 -6.01
C THR A 18 21.32 -24.54 -4.63
N LYS A 19 21.94 -23.46 -4.15
CA LYS A 19 22.41 -23.37 -2.76
C LYS A 19 21.24 -23.64 -1.81
N ARG A 20 21.51 -24.41 -0.74
CA ARG A 20 20.53 -24.66 0.32
C ARG A 20 20.19 -23.35 1.02
N ILE A 21 18.90 -23.04 1.04
CA ILE A 21 18.36 -21.93 1.82
C ILE A 21 17.73 -22.55 3.07
N ASN A 22 18.20 -22.11 4.24
CA ASN A 22 17.63 -22.49 5.52
C ASN A 22 16.74 -21.35 6.00
N ILE A 23 15.51 -21.65 6.35
CA ILE A 23 14.55 -20.68 6.90
C ILE A 23 13.96 -21.19 8.21
N SER A 24 13.84 -20.28 9.17
CA SER A 24 13.06 -20.51 10.38
C SER A 24 11.65 -19.97 10.12
N THR A 25 10.63 -20.78 10.36
CA THR A 25 9.25 -20.30 10.40
C THR A 25 8.95 -19.51 11.68
N SER A 26 9.91 -19.42 12.60
CA SER A 26 9.82 -18.55 13.77
C SER A 26 10.31 -17.13 13.50
N ASP A 27 10.96 -16.88 12.36
CA ASP A 27 11.39 -15.54 11.95
C ASP A 27 10.40 -15.02 10.89
N GLU A 28 9.39 -14.27 11.34
CA GLU A 28 8.46 -13.62 10.43
C GLU A 28 9.13 -12.43 9.73
N LYS A 29 9.23 -12.49 8.40
CA LYS A 29 9.82 -11.44 7.58
C LYS A 29 9.04 -11.28 6.26
N PRO A 30 8.32 -10.15 6.06
CA PRO A 30 8.12 -9.06 7.01
C PRO A 30 7.18 -9.45 8.15
N VAL A 31 7.26 -8.73 9.27
CA VAL A 31 6.30 -8.84 10.39
C VAL A 31 4.93 -8.36 9.89
N PRO A 32 3.83 -9.11 10.10
CA PRO A 32 2.49 -8.66 9.80
C PRO A 32 2.11 -7.44 10.65
N LEU A 33 1.68 -6.36 10.01
CA LEU A 33 1.26 -5.14 10.68
C LEU A 33 -0.19 -4.81 10.34
N LEU A 34 -0.91 -4.26 11.32
CA LEU A 34 -2.26 -3.76 11.14
C LEU A 34 -2.24 -2.24 10.98
N LEU A 35 -2.66 -1.76 9.81
CA LEU A 35 -2.92 -0.35 9.58
C LEU A 35 -4.34 -0.01 10.03
N THR A 36 -4.48 0.99 10.87
CA THR A 36 -5.76 1.41 11.46
C THR A 36 -6.00 2.90 11.22
N SER A 37 -7.26 3.27 10.98
CA SER A 37 -7.70 4.66 10.94
C SER A 37 -8.83 4.87 11.93
N SER A 38 -8.78 5.98 12.66
CA SER A 38 -9.77 6.34 13.67
C SER A 38 -9.99 7.85 13.69
N ARG A 39 -10.90 8.33 14.56
CA ARG A 39 -11.04 9.76 14.84
C ARG A 39 -9.80 10.40 15.48
N ARG A 40 -8.85 9.60 15.95
CA ARG A 40 -7.59 10.04 16.56
C ARG A 40 -6.40 9.92 15.60
N GLY A 41 -6.67 9.80 14.31
CA GLY A 41 -5.66 9.62 13.28
C GLY A 41 -5.41 8.18 12.88
N MET A 42 -4.33 7.99 12.13
CA MET A 42 -3.88 6.76 11.53
C MET A 42 -2.73 6.17 12.34
N LYS A 43 -2.79 4.86 12.60
CA LYS A 43 -1.78 4.14 13.38
C LYS A 43 -1.44 2.83 12.73
N VAL A 44 -0.21 2.39 12.95
CA VAL A 44 0.23 1.05 12.59
C VAL A 44 0.50 0.28 13.88
N LEU A 45 -0.04 -0.93 13.95
CA LEU A 45 -0.02 -1.78 15.12
C LEU A 45 0.71 -3.08 14.77
N ASP A 46 1.69 -3.42 15.58
CA ASP A 46 2.25 -4.76 15.67
C ASP A 46 1.41 -5.55 16.69
N MET A 47 0.66 -6.53 16.19
CA MET A 47 -0.27 -7.32 17.00
C MET A 47 0.45 -8.28 17.94
N ASP A 48 1.65 -8.72 17.59
CA ASP A 48 2.44 -9.68 18.36
C ASP A 48 3.12 -8.99 19.53
N LEU A 49 3.70 -7.81 19.28
CA LEU A 49 4.32 -6.98 20.31
C LEU A 49 3.30 -6.18 21.12
N GLN A 50 2.06 -6.07 20.65
CA GLN A 50 1.01 -5.21 21.22
C GLN A 50 1.44 -3.74 21.33
N THR A 51 2.21 -3.28 20.34
CA THR A 51 2.72 -1.90 20.28
C THR A 51 2.19 -1.18 19.05
N ASP A 52 1.74 0.06 19.22
CA ASP A 52 1.32 0.93 18.13
C ASP A 52 2.27 2.11 17.93
N PHE A 53 2.25 2.67 16.73
CA PHE A 53 2.86 3.95 16.43
C PHE A 53 1.90 4.84 15.63
N ALA A 54 1.90 6.13 15.94
CA ALA A 54 1.14 7.12 15.20
C ALA A 54 1.81 7.35 13.84
N PHE A 55 1.04 7.17 12.77
CA PHE A 55 1.49 7.48 11.41
C PHE A 55 1.07 8.90 11.02
N ASN A 56 -0.17 9.28 11.35
CA ASN A 56 -0.69 10.61 11.07
C ASN A 56 -1.73 10.96 12.15
N GLU A 57 -1.69 12.19 12.65
CA GLU A 57 -2.62 12.66 13.69
C GLU A 57 -4.02 12.99 13.14
N TYR A 58 -4.11 13.22 11.83
CA TYR A 58 -5.36 13.56 11.16
C TYR A 58 -6.11 12.30 10.71
N ARG A 59 -7.44 12.39 10.83
CA ARG A 59 -8.34 11.34 10.38
C ARG A 59 -8.28 11.19 8.86
N SER A 60 -8.36 9.96 8.39
CA SER A 60 -8.65 9.66 6.99
C SER A 60 -10.12 9.26 6.80
N VAL A 61 -10.63 9.54 5.61
CA VAL A 61 -11.92 9.03 5.12
C VAL A 61 -11.75 7.57 4.72
N GLU A 62 -10.73 7.30 3.91
CA GLU A 62 -10.34 5.97 3.43
C GLU A 62 -8.83 5.82 3.52
N ILE A 63 -8.33 4.59 3.63
CA ILE A 63 -6.89 4.30 3.73
C ILE A 63 -6.55 2.96 3.09
N ILE A 64 -5.45 2.89 2.36
CA ILE A 64 -4.94 1.66 1.76
C ILE A 64 -3.41 1.63 1.79
N TYR A 65 -2.83 0.43 1.86
CA TYR A 65 -1.39 0.20 1.85
C TYR A 65 -0.94 -0.56 0.59
N SER A 66 0.11 -0.07 -0.05
CA SER A 66 0.81 -0.73 -1.15
C SER A 66 2.07 -1.41 -0.63
N ALA A 67 2.04 -2.75 -0.51
CA ALA A 67 3.19 -3.52 -0.06
C ALA A 67 4.37 -3.48 -1.05
N LEU A 68 4.08 -3.38 -2.36
CA LEU A 68 5.08 -3.30 -3.41
C LEU A 68 5.88 -2.00 -3.31
N GLU A 69 5.22 -0.88 -3.05
CA GLU A 69 5.84 0.45 -2.99
C GLU A 69 6.21 0.87 -1.57
N ARG A 70 5.73 0.15 -0.55
CA ARG A 70 5.79 0.52 0.87
C ARG A 70 5.19 1.90 1.11
N LYS A 71 4.06 2.18 0.48
CA LYS A 71 3.34 3.46 0.56
C LYS A 71 1.95 3.30 1.14
N ILE A 72 1.52 4.31 1.88
CA ILE A 72 0.13 4.47 2.29
C ILE A 72 -0.50 5.53 1.40
N TYR A 73 -1.70 5.23 0.91
CA TYR A 73 -2.57 6.17 0.22
C TYR A 73 -3.82 6.37 1.05
N TRP A 74 -4.27 7.61 1.19
CA TRP A 74 -5.49 7.90 1.92
C TRP A 74 -6.21 9.11 1.33
N ILE A 75 -7.51 9.17 1.60
CA ILE A 75 -8.33 10.36 1.34
C ILE A 75 -8.44 11.09 2.67
N ASN A 76 -8.04 12.35 2.73
CA ASN A 76 -8.16 13.16 3.93
C ASN A 76 -9.57 13.78 4.06
N GLU A 77 -9.83 14.51 5.15
CA GLU A 77 -11.14 15.16 5.38
C GLU A 77 -11.40 16.38 4.48
N MET A 78 -10.45 16.75 3.64
CA MET A 78 -10.60 17.77 2.59
C MET A 78 -10.79 17.15 1.20
N TRP A 79 -11.02 15.83 1.13
CA TRP A 79 -11.13 15.07 -0.13
C TRP A 79 -9.91 15.17 -1.03
N GLU A 80 -8.73 15.27 -0.43
CA GLU A 80 -7.47 15.19 -1.16
C GLU A 80 -6.95 13.76 -1.09
N LEU A 81 -6.55 13.22 -2.24
CA LEU A 81 -5.80 11.96 -2.30
C LEU A 81 -4.35 12.25 -1.95
N ILE A 82 -3.85 11.64 -0.88
CA ILE A 82 -2.49 11.83 -0.39
C ILE A 82 -1.73 10.50 -0.43
N SER A 83 -0.42 10.58 -0.66
CA SER A 83 0.53 9.46 -0.55
C SER A 83 1.61 9.78 0.47
N SER A 84 2.10 8.75 1.16
CA SER A 84 3.31 8.85 1.99
C SER A 84 4.00 7.50 2.09
N ASP A 85 5.32 7.52 2.26
CA ASP A 85 6.12 6.32 2.49
C ASP A 85 5.89 5.79 3.90
N LEU A 86 5.78 4.46 4.04
CA LEU A 86 5.75 3.79 5.32
C LEU A 86 7.14 3.26 5.67
N TYR A 87 7.86 4.02 6.48
CA TYR A 87 9.14 3.60 7.06
C TYR A 87 8.89 2.71 8.28
N THR A 88 9.09 1.40 8.12
CA THR A 88 9.06 0.44 9.23
C THR A 88 10.49 0.25 9.78
N GLY A 89 10.85 0.90 10.88
CA GLY A 89 12.17 0.81 11.53
C GLY A 89 12.43 1.96 12.52
N TRP A 90 13.51 1.88 13.32
CA TRP A 90 13.85 2.88 14.37
C TRP A 90 14.12 4.32 13.86
N ASP A 91 14.31 4.51 12.55
CA ASP A 91 14.46 5.82 11.90
C ASP A 91 13.08 6.44 11.60
N TYR A 92 12.26 6.64 12.63
CA TYR A 92 10.93 7.27 12.55
C TYR A 92 10.99 8.79 12.34
N ALA A 93 12.14 9.36 11.98
CA ALA A 93 12.40 10.79 11.97
C ALA A 93 11.95 11.53 10.69
N GLU A 94 11.44 10.84 9.66
CA GLU A 94 10.97 11.47 8.41
C GLU A 94 9.50 11.16 8.06
N ILE A 95 8.60 11.11 9.04
CA ILE A 95 7.15 10.86 8.82
C ILE A 95 6.47 11.97 7.99
N ASP A 96 7.12 13.11 7.76
CA ASP A 96 6.45 14.33 7.30
C ASP A 96 6.44 14.58 5.77
N LYS A 97 6.79 13.58 4.95
CA LYS A 97 6.74 13.71 3.47
C LYS A 97 5.41 13.19 2.91
N HIS A 98 4.31 13.78 3.35
CA HIS A 98 3.01 13.56 2.72
C HIS A 98 2.94 14.34 1.39
N ILE A 99 2.58 13.66 0.30
CA ILE A 99 2.44 14.24 -1.04
C ILE A 99 0.97 14.25 -1.42
N LYS A 100 0.40 15.44 -1.60
CA LYS A 100 -0.91 15.58 -2.24
C LYS A 100 -0.81 15.16 -3.71
N ILE A 101 -1.57 14.15 -4.08
CA ILE A 101 -1.67 13.65 -5.46
C ILE A 101 -2.65 14.52 -6.25
N THR A 102 -3.87 14.68 -5.74
CA THR A 102 -4.94 15.43 -6.41
C THR A 102 -6.11 15.73 -5.47
N ASP A 103 -6.97 16.64 -5.89
CA ASP A 103 -8.29 16.87 -5.30
C ASP A 103 -9.32 15.90 -5.90
N LEU A 104 -10.20 15.37 -5.06
CA LEU A 104 -11.28 14.45 -5.43
C LEU A 104 -12.65 15.10 -5.22
N ASP A 105 -13.69 14.48 -5.79
CA ASP A 105 -15.06 14.85 -5.45
C ASP A 105 -15.37 14.53 -3.97
N THR A 106 -16.24 15.34 -3.36
CA THR A 106 -16.69 15.15 -1.96
C THR A 106 -17.44 13.84 -1.69
N SER A 107 -17.79 13.10 -2.74
CA SER A 107 -18.39 11.78 -2.66
C SER A 107 -17.38 10.64 -2.74
N ALA A 108 -16.07 10.91 -2.85
CA ALA A 108 -15.04 9.89 -2.98
C ALA A 108 -14.99 8.96 -1.76
N HIS A 109 -15.09 7.65 -1.99
CA HIS A 109 -15.04 6.60 -0.96
C HIS A 109 -14.59 5.24 -1.54
N ASN A 110 -14.40 4.23 -0.69
CA ASN A 110 -14.00 2.87 -1.05
C ASN A 110 -12.68 2.80 -1.87
N LEU A 111 -11.62 3.41 -1.33
CA LEU A 111 -10.29 3.38 -1.95
C LEU A 111 -9.70 1.96 -1.96
N CYS A 112 -9.23 1.50 -3.12
CA CYS A 112 -8.50 0.26 -3.24
C CYS A 112 -7.34 0.37 -4.24
N ILE A 113 -6.46 -0.63 -4.24
CA ILE A 113 -5.25 -0.65 -5.06
C ILE A 113 -5.10 -1.99 -5.79
N ASP A 114 -4.78 -1.92 -7.08
CA ASP A 114 -4.19 -3.03 -7.81
C ASP A 114 -2.67 -2.87 -7.77
N TRP A 115 -2.02 -3.66 -6.92
CA TRP A 115 -0.57 -3.59 -6.74
C TRP A 115 0.23 -4.17 -7.91
N ILE A 116 -0.40 -4.93 -8.82
CA ILE A 116 0.32 -5.58 -9.93
C ILE A 116 0.55 -4.56 -11.04
N ILE A 117 -0.53 -3.90 -11.47
CA ILE A 117 -0.48 -2.89 -12.53
C ILE A 117 -0.41 -1.46 -11.98
N ARG A 118 -0.34 -1.30 -10.65
CA ARG A 118 -0.12 -0.03 -9.94
C ARG A 118 -1.19 1.01 -10.23
N ASN A 119 -2.45 0.63 -10.06
CA ASN A 119 -3.59 1.52 -10.20
C ASN A 119 -4.32 1.70 -8.87
N LEU A 120 -4.71 2.94 -8.55
CA LEU A 120 -5.67 3.23 -7.50
C LEU A 120 -7.07 3.34 -8.09
N TYR A 121 -8.05 2.87 -7.31
CA TYR A 121 -9.46 2.98 -7.65
C TYR A 121 -10.25 3.49 -6.45
N TRP A 122 -11.29 4.28 -6.71
CA TRP A 122 -12.26 4.73 -5.72
C TRP A 122 -13.60 4.95 -6.40
N ILE A 123 -14.64 5.18 -5.61
CA ILE A 123 -15.98 5.46 -6.10
C ILE A 123 -16.27 6.95 -5.91
N GLU A 124 -16.77 7.61 -6.95
CA GLU A 124 -17.36 8.94 -6.86
C GLU A 124 -18.80 8.91 -7.36
N SER A 125 -19.68 9.66 -6.70
CA SER A 125 -21.09 9.73 -7.03
C SER A 125 -21.45 11.06 -7.65
N SER A 126 -22.00 11.02 -8.85
CA SER A 126 -22.55 12.18 -9.56
C SER A 126 -23.97 11.87 -10.01
N ASN A 127 -24.92 12.78 -9.75
CA ASN A 127 -26.30 12.67 -10.23
C ASN A 127 -26.96 11.30 -9.98
N GLN A 128 -26.80 10.74 -8.77
CA GLN A 128 -27.34 9.42 -8.36
C GLN A 128 -26.68 8.20 -9.04
N THR A 129 -25.61 8.41 -9.80
CA THR A 129 -24.78 7.34 -10.37
C THR A 129 -23.44 7.31 -9.67
N SER A 130 -23.00 6.11 -9.30
CA SER A 130 -21.67 5.89 -8.72
C SER A 130 -20.76 5.38 -9.83
N ASN A 131 -19.67 6.08 -10.05
CA ASN A 131 -18.66 5.75 -11.04
C ASN A 131 -17.41 5.22 -10.36
N ILE A 132 -16.71 4.30 -11.02
CA ILE A 132 -15.40 3.87 -10.56
C ILE A 132 -14.35 4.74 -11.23
N MET A 133 -13.60 5.47 -10.41
CA MET A 133 -12.47 6.27 -10.84
C MET A 133 -11.19 5.43 -10.82
N LYS A 134 -10.30 5.68 -11.76
CA LYS A 134 -9.01 4.98 -11.91
C LYS A 134 -7.87 5.97 -12.08
N LEU A 135 -6.82 5.84 -11.27
CA LEU A 135 -5.55 6.56 -11.39
C LEU A 135 -4.38 5.59 -11.62
N ASP A 136 -3.57 5.85 -12.65
CA ASP A 136 -2.31 5.14 -12.88
C ASP A 136 -1.17 5.78 -12.08
N LEU A 137 -0.68 5.05 -11.07
CA LEU A 137 0.40 5.52 -10.19
C LEU A 137 1.75 5.59 -10.90
N THR A 138 1.97 4.72 -11.90
CA THR A 138 3.22 4.72 -12.68
C THR A 138 3.27 5.98 -13.54
N LEU A 139 2.17 6.30 -14.22
CA LEU A 139 2.07 7.51 -15.02
C LEU A 139 2.22 8.74 -14.13
N TRP A 140 1.47 8.83 -13.03
CA TRP A 140 1.56 9.96 -12.08
C TRP A 140 2.99 10.20 -11.60
N GLN A 141 3.74 9.15 -11.23
CA GLN A 141 5.13 9.29 -10.78
C GLN A 141 6.08 9.75 -11.88
N GLN A 142 5.80 9.46 -13.15
CA GLN A 142 6.62 9.87 -14.29
C GLN A 142 6.38 11.34 -14.68
N ILE A 143 5.13 11.78 -14.70
CA ILE A 143 4.76 13.11 -15.21
C ILE A 143 4.50 14.14 -14.10
N GLY A 144 4.30 13.70 -12.86
CA GLY A 144 3.99 14.56 -11.71
C GLY A 144 2.58 15.14 -11.69
N ILE A 145 1.71 14.72 -12.61
CA ILE A 145 0.33 15.16 -12.77
C ILE A 145 -0.57 13.94 -12.61
N ALA A 146 -1.54 14.03 -11.71
CA ALA A 146 -2.52 12.99 -11.50
C ALA A 146 -3.62 13.10 -12.55
N ILE A 147 -3.70 12.12 -13.43
CA ILE A 147 -4.76 11.99 -14.44
C ILE A 147 -5.56 10.75 -14.08
N TYR A 148 -6.84 10.92 -13.82
CA TYR A 148 -7.76 9.84 -13.50
C TYR A 148 -9.05 9.99 -14.30
N ASP A 149 -9.66 8.86 -14.63
CA ASP A 149 -10.85 8.78 -15.45
C ASP A 149 -11.89 7.84 -14.84
N SER A 150 -13.17 8.09 -15.13
CA SER A 150 -14.24 7.12 -14.87
C SER A 150 -14.11 5.95 -15.85
N ILE A 151 -14.12 4.73 -15.32
CA ILE A 151 -14.06 3.49 -16.11
C ILE A 151 -15.37 2.71 -16.15
N LEU A 152 -16.33 3.08 -15.29
CA LEU A 152 -17.67 2.48 -15.15
C LEU A 152 -18.63 3.50 -14.59
#